data_AF-A0A8T4AMB7-F1
#
_entry.id   AF-A0A8T4AMB7-F1
#
_cell.length_a   1.000
_cell.length_b   1.000
_cell.length_c   1.000
_cell.angle_alpha   90.00
_cell.angle_beta   90.00
_cell.angle_gamma   90.00
#
_symmetry.space_group_name_H-M   'P 1'
#
loop_
_entity.id
_entity.type
_entity.pdbx_description
1 polymer ?
#
loop_
_entity_poly.entity_id
_entity_poly.type
_entity_poly.pdbx_seq_one_letter_code
_entity_poly.pdbx_strand_id
1 'polypeptide(L)'
;LCCLHKLEDENTNEVYYTQVACKLLDVNQCRCTHYAQRQNLVSDCLVLSVKDIKKFHWLPSTCAYRLISEGKPLFDWHPLVSGNTNSVHKAGISVRGRALSEADIGDIDLKEHIIHWLE
;
A
#
# COMPACT_ATOMS: atom_id res chain seq x y z
N LEU A 1 0.27 -0.68 1.89
CA LEU A 1 0.34 0.47 0.94
C LEU A 1 0.01 0.06 -0.50
N CYS A 2 0.48 -1.09 -0.99
CA CYS A 2 0.07 -1.60 -2.30
C CYS A 2 -1.45 -1.80 -2.42
N CYS A 3 -2.14 -2.19 -1.35
CA CYS A 3 -3.60 -2.39 -1.32
C CYS A 3 -4.45 -1.10 -1.26
N LEU A 4 -3.84 0.09 -1.17
CA LEU A 4 -4.61 1.34 -1.27
C LEU A 4 -4.89 1.67 -2.74
N HIS A 5 -6.00 2.29 -3.05
CA HIS A 5 -6.26 2.84 -4.38
C HIS A 5 -5.36 4.04 -4.66
N LYS A 6 -4.95 4.18 -5.91
CA LYS A 6 -4.18 5.31 -6.40
C LYS A 6 -4.96 5.98 -7.53
N LEU A 7 -4.80 7.29 -7.62
CA LEU A 7 -5.24 8.06 -8.77
C LEU A 7 -4.00 8.57 -9.49
N GLU A 8 -4.01 8.47 -10.81
CA GLU A 8 -2.98 9.05 -11.67
C GLU A 8 -3.59 10.23 -12.42
N ASP A 9 -2.92 11.37 -12.39
CA ASP A 9 -3.31 12.52 -13.19
C ASP A 9 -2.86 12.30 -14.65
N GLU A 10 -3.81 12.34 -15.58
CA GLU A 10 -3.60 12.03 -16.99
C GLU A 10 -2.67 13.02 -17.72
N ASN A 11 -2.49 14.23 -17.18
CA ASN A 11 -1.68 15.28 -17.80
C ASN A 11 -0.23 15.27 -17.29
N THR A 12 -0.03 14.90 -16.02
CA THR A 12 1.26 14.99 -15.33
C THR A 12 1.88 13.63 -15.04
N ASN A 13 1.10 12.55 -15.09
CA ASN A 13 1.44 11.20 -14.58
C ASN A 13 1.77 11.20 -13.08
N GLU A 14 1.30 12.21 -12.34
CA GLU A 14 1.50 12.26 -10.90
C GLU A 14 0.52 11.31 -10.22
N VAL A 15 1.03 10.50 -9.27
CA VAL A 15 0.24 9.48 -8.59
C VAL A 15 -0.09 9.88 -7.16
N TYR A 16 -1.38 9.96 -6.88
CA TYR A 16 -1.95 10.31 -5.59
C TYR A 16 -2.39 9.04 -4.85
N TYR A 17 -2.05 8.95 -3.57
CA TYR A 17 -2.55 7.89 -2.70
C TYR A 17 -3.91 8.27 -2.16
N THR A 18 -4.77 7.27 -1.96
CA THR A 18 -6.02 7.44 -1.23
C THR A 18 -6.03 6.63 0.05
N GLN A 19 -6.90 6.99 1.00
CA GLN A 19 -7.18 6.14 2.16
C GLN A 19 -8.08 4.93 1.84
N VAL A 20 -8.60 4.82 0.61
CA VAL A 20 -9.47 3.69 0.23
C VAL A 20 -8.61 2.47 -0.06
N ALA A 21 -8.96 1.35 0.55
CA ALA A 21 -8.27 0.08 0.45
C ALA A 21 -9.10 -0.93 -0.35
N CYS A 22 -8.40 -1.79 -1.08
CA CYS A 22 -8.95 -3.00 -1.69
C CYS A 22 -9.79 -3.82 -0.70
N LYS A 23 -10.89 -4.39 -1.17
CA LYS A 23 -11.87 -5.19 -0.42
C LYS A 23 -11.28 -6.39 0.31
N LEU A 24 -10.09 -6.84 -0.09
CA LEU A 24 -9.41 -7.96 0.54
C LEU A 24 -8.45 -7.53 1.66
N LEU A 25 -8.24 -6.23 1.89
CA LEU A 25 -7.42 -5.76 2.99
C LEU A 25 -8.25 -5.71 4.28
N ASP A 26 -7.86 -6.50 5.28
CA ASP A 26 -8.29 -6.24 6.65
C ASP A 26 -7.58 -4.97 7.14
N VAL A 27 -8.31 -3.86 7.23
CA VAL A 27 -7.77 -2.54 7.63
C VAL A 27 -7.32 -2.50 9.10
N ASN A 28 -7.86 -3.39 9.94
CA ASN A 28 -7.46 -3.49 11.34
C ASN A 28 -6.17 -4.30 11.47
N GLN A 29 -6.07 -5.45 10.81
CA GLN A 29 -4.87 -6.28 10.84
C GLN A 29 -3.78 -5.79 9.89
N CYS A 30 -4.12 -4.93 8.93
CA CYS A 30 -3.27 -4.51 7.82
C CYS A 30 -2.71 -5.70 7.02
N ARG A 31 -3.55 -6.72 6.79
CA ARG A 31 -3.19 -7.94 6.06
C ARG A 31 -4.26 -8.29 5.05
N CYS A 32 -3.84 -8.87 3.93
CA CYS A 32 -4.78 -9.39 2.95
C CYS A 32 -5.43 -10.67 3.50
N THR A 33 -6.76 -10.73 3.49
CA THR A 33 -7.56 -11.87 3.97
C THR A 33 -7.46 -13.08 3.05
N HIS A 34 -7.17 -12.86 1.76
CA HIS A 34 -7.12 -13.90 0.73
C HIS A 34 -5.83 -13.83 -0.09
N TYR A 35 -4.68 -13.65 0.58
CA TYR A 35 -3.42 -13.37 -0.12
C TYR A 35 -3.06 -14.40 -1.19
N ALA A 36 -3.29 -15.69 -0.96
CA ALA A 36 -2.97 -16.75 -1.92
C ALA A 36 -3.82 -16.70 -3.21
N GLN A 37 -5.06 -16.19 -3.13
CA GLN A 37 -6.02 -16.16 -4.24
C GLN A 37 -6.28 -14.74 -4.76
N ARG A 38 -5.56 -13.75 -4.25
CA ARG A 38 -5.86 -12.32 -4.46
C ARG A 38 -5.96 -11.90 -5.92
N GLN A 39 -5.13 -12.46 -6.81
CA GLN A 39 -5.16 -12.13 -8.24
C GLN A 39 -6.40 -12.69 -8.96
N ASN A 40 -6.99 -13.77 -8.45
CA ASN A 40 -8.21 -14.34 -9.01
C ASN A 40 -9.45 -13.54 -8.56
N LEU A 41 -9.37 -12.90 -7.39
CA LEU A 41 -10.47 -12.18 -6.75
C LEU A 41 -10.47 -10.68 -7.05
N VAL A 42 -9.30 -10.12 -7.39
CA VAL A 42 -9.06 -8.70 -7.69
C VAL A 42 -8.09 -8.62 -8.87
N SER A 43 -8.59 -8.24 -10.04
CA SER A 43 -7.82 -8.13 -11.30
C SER A 43 -6.61 -7.21 -11.16
N ASP A 44 -6.78 -6.12 -10.41
CA ASP A 44 -5.80 -5.05 -10.31
C ASP A 44 -4.76 -5.33 -9.21
N CYS A 45 -4.83 -6.51 -8.57
CA CYS A 45 -3.91 -6.88 -7.53
C CYS A 45 -2.51 -7.18 -8.09
N LEU A 46 -1.55 -6.36 -7.67
CA LEU A 46 -0.18 -6.43 -8.16
C LEU A 46 0.64 -7.56 -7.53
N VAL A 47 1.52 -8.17 -8.33
CA VAL A 47 2.61 -9.03 -7.86
C VAL A 47 3.90 -8.25 -7.93
N LEU A 48 4.46 -7.93 -6.77
CA LEU A 48 5.70 -7.18 -6.67
C LEU A 48 6.89 -8.12 -6.62
N SER A 49 7.89 -7.79 -7.42
CA SER A 49 9.20 -8.43 -7.50
C SER A 49 10.24 -7.32 -7.48
N VAL A 50 11.36 -7.54 -6.78
CA VAL A 50 12.47 -6.58 -6.76
C VAL A 50 12.99 -6.31 -8.19
N LYS A 51 12.91 -7.31 -9.09
CA LYS A 51 13.38 -7.19 -10.48
C LYS A 51 12.50 -6.24 -11.32
N ASP A 52 11.21 -6.18 -11.01
CA ASP A 52 10.21 -5.45 -11.78
C ASP A 52 9.82 -4.11 -11.15
N ILE A 53 10.45 -3.75 -10.03
CA ILE A 53 10.04 -2.61 -9.21
C ILE A 53 10.06 -1.28 -9.94
N LYS A 54 10.93 -1.13 -10.95
CA LYS A 54 11.00 0.07 -11.79
C LYS A 54 9.69 0.35 -12.55
N LYS A 55 8.87 -0.68 -12.76
CA LYS A 55 7.53 -0.55 -13.35
C LYS A 55 6.53 0.07 -12.39
N PHE A 56 6.81 0.05 -11.08
CA PHE A 56 5.94 0.51 -10.00
C PHE A 56 6.54 1.74 -9.32
N HIS A 57 6.82 2.78 -10.11
CA HIS A 57 7.47 4.00 -9.63
C HIS A 57 6.64 4.75 -8.56
N TRP A 58 5.33 4.55 -8.58
CA TRP A 58 4.36 5.05 -7.60
C TRP A 58 4.33 4.27 -6.28
N LEU A 59 5.30 3.40 -6.00
CA LEU A 59 5.44 2.81 -4.67
C LEU A 59 6.07 3.82 -3.71
N PRO A 60 5.64 3.82 -2.44
CA PRO A 60 6.09 4.80 -1.47
C PRO A 60 7.60 4.68 -1.26
N SER A 61 8.22 5.80 -0.89
CA SER A 61 9.65 5.92 -0.57
C SER A 61 10.10 4.87 0.45
N THR A 62 9.20 4.47 1.35
CA THR A 62 9.39 3.49 2.42
C THR A 62 9.11 2.04 2.02
N CYS A 63 8.72 1.77 0.77
CA CYS A 63 8.41 0.41 0.31
C CYS A 63 9.66 -0.48 0.35
N ALA A 64 9.56 -1.66 0.99
CA ALA A 64 10.68 -2.59 1.09
C ALA A 64 11.27 -3.00 -0.25
N TYR A 65 10.43 -3.32 -1.24
CA TYR A 65 10.90 -3.69 -2.58
C TYR A 65 11.68 -2.56 -3.26
N ARG A 66 11.23 -1.31 -3.06
CA ARG A 66 11.90 -0.12 -3.60
C ARG A 66 13.24 0.11 -2.92
N LEU A 67 13.27 0.13 -1.59
CA LEU A 67 14.51 0.30 -0.81
C LEU A 67 15.55 -0.75 -1.17
N ILE A 68 15.16 -2.03 -1.20
CA ILE A 68 16.05 -3.14 -1.56
C ILE A 68 16.60 -2.98 -2.97
N SER A 69 15.77 -2.60 -3.95
CA SER A 69 16.24 -2.38 -5.33
C SER A 69 17.15 -1.16 -5.47
N GLU A 70 16.99 -0.16 -4.62
CA GLU A 70 17.84 1.03 -4.58
C GLU A 70 19.12 0.80 -3.74
N GLY A 71 19.32 -0.40 -3.18
CA GLY A 71 20.45 -0.71 -2.29
C GLY A 71 20.39 0.03 -0.95
N LYS A 72 19.21 0.54 -0.56
CA LYS A 72 18.99 1.25 0.70
C LYS A 72 18.60 0.28 1.82
N PRO A 73 18.97 0.58 3.07
CA PRO A 73 18.54 -0.22 4.21
C PRO A 73 17.03 -0.11 4.41
N LEU A 74 16.44 -1.14 5.01
CA LEU A 74 15.09 -1.08 5.55
C LEU A 74 15.13 -0.33 6.89
N PHE A 75 14.07 0.42 7.19
CA PHE A 75 13.94 1.10 8.48
C PHE A 75 13.84 0.10 9.64
N ASP A 76 14.29 0.49 10.84
CA ASP A 76 14.30 -0.36 12.03
C ASP A 76 12.91 -0.87 12.43
N TRP A 77 11.86 -0.11 12.11
CA TRP A 77 10.48 -0.52 12.35
C TRP A 77 9.97 -1.54 11.33
N HIS A 78 10.71 -1.85 10.27
CA HIS A 78 10.26 -2.77 9.23
C HIS A 78 10.27 -4.22 9.76
N PRO A 79 9.24 -5.07 9.54
CA PRO A 79 9.16 -6.40 10.15
C PRO A 79 10.31 -7.35 9.80
N LEU A 80 10.94 -7.18 8.63
CA LEU A 80 12.13 -7.95 8.24
C LEU A 80 13.38 -7.57 9.04
N VAL A 81 13.41 -6.38 9.66
CA VAL A 81 14.50 -5.90 10.53
C VAL A 81 14.13 -6.12 12.00
N SER A 82 12.92 -5.72 12.39
CA SER A 82 12.45 -5.78 13.77
C SER A 82 12.05 -7.19 14.24
N GLY A 83 11.78 -8.11 13.30
CA GLY A 83 11.19 -9.42 13.59
C GLY A 83 9.74 -9.37 14.12
N ASN A 84 9.13 -8.18 14.18
CA ASN A 84 7.84 -7.97 14.83
C ASN A 84 6.89 -7.23 13.89
N THR A 85 5.81 -7.88 13.46
CA THR A 85 4.83 -7.22 12.58
C THR A 85 4.09 -6.06 13.23
N ASN A 86 4.12 -5.91 14.56
CA ASN A 86 3.48 -4.81 15.25
C ASN A 86 4.33 -3.52 15.26
N SER A 87 5.60 -3.56 14.87
CA SER A 87 6.48 -2.38 14.88
C SER A 87 6.02 -1.29 13.92
N VAL A 88 5.45 -1.65 12.76
CA VAL A 88 4.87 -0.69 11.79
C VAL A 88 3.71 0.12 12.39
N HIS A 89 2.91 -0.49 13.26
CA HIS A 89 1.78 0.15 13.93
C HIS A 89 2.29 1.10 15.02
N LYS A 90 3.23 0.63 15.85
CA LYS A 90 3.85 1.43 16.91
C LYS A 90 4.57 2.67 16.36
N ALA A 91 5.23 2.52 15.21
CA ALA A 91 5.92 3.62 14.57
C ALA A 91 4.98 4.58 13.81
N GLY A 92 3.69 4.23 13.67
CA GLY A 92 2.69 5.09 13.01
C GLY A 92 2.77 5.10 11.47
N ILE A 93 3.42 4.12 10.84
CA ILE A 93 3.55 4.04 9.37
C ILE A 93 2.52 3.06 8.76
N SER A 94 1.77 2.33 9.59
CA SER A 94 0.69 1.47 9.11
C SER A 94 -0.57 2.25 8.71
N VAL A 95 -1.38 1.65 7.85
CA VAL A 95 -2.69 2.19 7.46
C VAL A 95 -3.80 1.93 8.49
N ARG A 96 -3.50 1.25 9.61
CA ARG A 96 -4.47 0.90 10.65
C ARG A 96 -5.15 2.15 11.19
N GLY A 97 -6.48 2.13 11.25
CA GLY A 97 -7.28 3.26 11.74
C GLY A 97 -7.27 4.49 10.82
N ARG A 98 -6.70 4.37 9.61
CA ARG A 98 -6.69 5.42 8.59
C ARG A 98 -7.31 4.98 7.29
N ALA A 99 -7.10 3.72 6.90
CA ALA A 99 -7.68 3.18 5.67
C ALA A 99 -9.15 2.79 5.85
N LEU A 100 -9.92 2.97 4.78
CA LEU A 100 -11.31 2.58 4.65
C LEU A 100 -11.42 1.46 3.61
N SER A 101 -12.14 0.38 3.89
CA SER A 101 -12.31 -0.73 2.94
C SER A 101 -13.33 -0.35 1.86
N GLU A 102 -12.99 -0.49 0.57
CA GLU A 102 -13.91 -0.24 -0.56
C GLU A 102 -15.19 -1.08 -0.49
N ALA A 103 -15.21 -2.18 0.26
CA ALA A 103 -16.40 -3.00 0.43
C ALA A 103 -17.45 -2.35 1.35
N ASP A 104 -17.02 -1.43 2.22
CA ASP A 104 -17.85 -0.81 3.27
C ASP A 104 -18.34 0.59 2.86
N ILE A 105 -17.82 1.13 1.77
CA ILE A 105 -18.09 2.47 1.25
C ILE A 105 -18.66 2.29 -0.15
N GLY A 106 -19.84 2.86 -0.41
CA GLY A 106 -20.55 2.72 -1.69
C GLY A 106 -19.85 3.44 -2.85
N ASP A 107 -20.62 4.09 -3.71
CA ASP A 107 -20.03 4.92 -4.78
C ASP A 107 -19.18 6.04 -4.17
N ILE A 108 -17.86 5.89 -4.28
CA ILE A 108 -16.87 6.80 -3.72
C ILE A 108 -16.20 7.58 -4.84
N ASP A 109 -16.08 8.90 -4.65
CA ASP A 109 -15.13 9.68 -5.43
C ASP A 109 -13.76 9.58 -4.76
N LEU A 110 -12.88 8.74 -5.32
CA LEU A 110 -11.52 8.55 -4.82
C LEU A 110 -10.75 9.87 -4.64
N LYS A 111 -11.11 10.94 -5.37
CA LYS A 111 -10.46 12.26 -5.28
C LYS A 111 -10.68 12.92 -3.92
N GLU A 112 -11.84 12.68 -3.28
CA GLU A 112 -12.13 13.21 -1.94
C GLU A 112 -11.37 12.47 -0.83
N HIS A 113 -10.75 11.33 -1.15
CA HIS A 113 -10.06 10.47 -0.22
C HIS A 113 -8.53 10.50 -0.39
N ILE A 114 -7.98 11.47 -1.12
CA ILE A 114 -6.54 11.66 -1.29
C ILE A 114 -5.87 11.93 0.07
N ILE A 115 -4.69 11.35 0.27
CA ILE A 115 -3.91 11.46 1.51
C ILE A 115 -2.47 11.90 1.25
N HIS A 116 -1.89 12.62 2.22
CA HIS A 116 -0.53 13.17 2.13
C HIS A 116 0.43 12.68 3.23
N TRP A 117 -0.02 11.76 4.09
CA TRP A 117 0.78 11.26 5.22
C TRP A 117 1.69 10.06 4.88
N LEU A 118 1.79 9.69 3.60
CA LEU A 118 2.57 8.55 3.11
C LEU A 118 3.92 8.92 2.46
N GLU A 119 4.26 10.20 2.47
CA GLU A 119 5.47 10.75 1.85
C GLU A 119 6.74 10.51 2.68
#